data_AF-A0A377HXM0-F1
#
_entry.id   AF-A0A377HXM0-F1
#
_cell.length_a   1.000
_cell.length_b   1.000
_cell.length_c   1.000
_cell.angle_alpha   90.00
_cell.angle_beta   90.00
_cell.angle_gamma   90.00
#
_symmetry.space_group_name_H-M   'P 1'
#
loop_
_entity.id
_entity.type
_entity.pdbx_description
1 polymer ?
#
loop_
_entity_poly.entity_id
_entity_poly.type
_entity_poly.pdbx_seq_one_letter_code
_entity_poly.pdbx_strand_id
1 'polypeptide(L)' 'MKKLLWTLAAALLLCACSQPKDIYFNGSEGSHSGLKFDKSSSSFKINQ' A
#
# COMPACT_ATOMS: atom_id res chain seq x y z
N MET A 1 -22.46 2.41 23.91
CA MET A 1 -20.98 2.51 23.93
C MET A 1 -20.27 1.51 23.01
N LYS A 2 -20.67 0.23 22.96
CA LYS A 2 -20.03 -0.79 22.10
C LYS A 2 -20.04 -0.46 20.58
N LYS A 3 -21.12 0.14 20.06
CA LYS A 3 -21.22 0.53 18.64
C LYS A 3 -20.13 1.51 18.21
N LEU A 4 -19.82 2.49 19.07
CA LEU A 4 -18.79 3.50 18.82
C LEU A 4 -17.39 2.85 18.70
N LEU A 5 -17.12 1.86 19.56
CA LEU A 5 -15.86 1.11 19.54
C LEU A 5 -15.70 0.33 18.22
N TRP A 6 -16.76 -0.31 17.74
CA TRP A 6 -16.75 -1.02 16.46
C TRP A 6 -16.55 -0.07 15.27
N THR A 7 -17.22 1.08 15.27
CA THR A 7 -17.03 2.10 14.22
C THR A 7 -15.60 2.63 14.21
N LEU A 8 -15.02 2.91 15.39
CA LEU A 8 -13.64 3.38 15.50
C LEU A 8 -12.64 2.31 15.05
N ALA A 9 -12.83 1.04 15.45
CA ALA A 9 -11.99 -0.07 15.01
C ALA A 9 -12.04 -0.26 13.49
N ALA A 10 -13.22 -0.18 12.88
CA ALA A 10 -13.38 -0.28 11.44
C ALA A 10 -12.67 0.88 10.70
N ALA A 11 -12.80 2.11 11.19
CA ALA A 11 -12.10 3.26 10.62
C ALA A 11 -10.57 3.10 10.70
N LEU A 12 -10.05 2.66 11.85
CA LEU A 12 -8.62 2.42 12.03
C LEU A 12 -8.09 1.32 11.10
N LEU A 13 -8.83 0.22 10.92
CA LEU A 13 -8.47 -0.85 9.98
C LEU A 13 -8.41 -0.35 8.54
N LEU A 14 -9.38 0.46 8.11
CA LEU A 14 -9.39 1.04 6.76
C LEU A 14 -8.19 1.98 6.55
N CYS A 15 -7.90 2.84 7.54
CA CYS A 15 -6.74 3.75 7.48
C CYS A 15 -5.39 3.01 7.47
N ALA A 16 -5.26 1.92 8.22
CA ALA A 16 -4.04 1.11 8.21
C ALA A 16 -3.84 0.39 6.86
N CYS A 17 -4.92 -0.04 6.23
CA CYS A 17 -4.87 -0.70 4.92
C CYS A 17 -4.66 0.26 3.75
N SER A 18 -5.12 1.52 3.87
CA SER A 18 -5.00 2.55 2.83
C SER A 18 -3.65 3.28 2.79
N GLN A 19 -2.70 2.88 3.64
CA GLN A 19 -1.36 3.47 3.63
C GLN A 19 -0.77 3.43 2.22
N PRO A 20 -0.06 4.49 1.79
CA PRO A 20 0.54 4.54 0.47
C PRO A 20 1.58 3.42 0.30
N LYS A 21 1.17 2.27 -0.26
CA LYS A 21 2.10 1.19 -0.61
C LYS A 21 2.63 1.38 -2.02
N ASP A 22 3.91 1.10 -2.23
CA ASP A 22 4.46 1.01 -3.58
C ASP A 22 3.72 -0.07 -4.37
N ILE A 23 3.50 0.18 -5.67
CA ILE A 23 2.80 -0.76 -6.54
C ILE A 23 3.84 -1.53 -7.32
N TYR A 24 3.79 -2.85 -7.23
CA TYR A 24 4.69 -3.77 -7.94
C TYR A 24 3.89 -4.62 -8.91
N PHE A 25 4.40 -4.75 -10.14
CA PHE A 25 3.85 -5.62 -11.17
C PHE A 25 4.84 -6.76 -11.41
N ASN A 26 4.37 -7.99 -11.18
CA ASN A 26 5.19 -9.21 -11.30
C ASN A 26 6.49 -9.15 -10.48
N GLY A 27 6.36 -8.72 -9.22
CA GLY A 27 7.46 -8.55 -8.28
C GLY A 27 6.96 -8.08 -6.93
N SER A 28 7.88 -7.91 -5.99
CA SER A 28 7.64 -7.33 -4.68
C SER A 28 8.82 -6.44 -4.27
N GLU A 29 8.65 -5.69 -3.20
CA GLU A 29 9.77 -4.99 -2.58
C GLU A 29 10.93 -5.96 -2.32
N GLY A 30 12.14 -5.60 -2.78
CA GLY A 30 13.34 -6.42 -2.65
C GLY A 30 13.42 -7.67 -3.55
N SER A 31 12.47 -7.90 -4.47
CA SER A 31 12.50 -9.08 -5.35
C SER A 31 13.47 -8.96 -6.54
N HIS A 32 13.98 -7.75 -6.83
CA HIS A 32 14.85 -7.47 -7.98
C HIS A 32 14.25 -7.94 -9.33
N SER A 33 12.91 -7.94 -9.41
CA SER A 33 12.16 -8.46 -10.56
C SER A 33 10.86 -7.69 -10.77
N GLY A 34 10.43 -7.57 -12.02
CA GLY A 34 9.19 -6.90 -12.40
C GLY A 34 9.30 -5.37 -12.53
N LEU A 35 8.15 -4.69 -12.45
CA LEU A 35 8.06 -3.23 -12.52
C LEU A 35 7.59 -2.65 -11.19
N LYS A 36 8.16 -1.52 -10.80
CA LYS A 36 7.73 -0.71 -9.66
C LYS A 36 7.15 0.60 -10.15
N PHE A 37 6.00 1.01 -9.61
CA PHE A 37 5.50 2.37 -9.76
C PHE A 37 6.12 3.26 -8.69
N ASP A 38 6.96 4.20 -9.13
CA ASP A 38 7.58 5.21 -8.29
C ASP A 38 6.61 6.37 -8.10
N LYS A 39 6.04 6.49 -6.90
CA LYS A 39 5.08 7.56 -6.57
C LYS A 39 5.69 8.95 -6.57
N SER A 40 6.97 9.09 -6.23
CA SER A 40 7.65 10.38 -6.15
C SER A 40 7.78 11.05 -7.52
N SER A 41 8.00 10.23 -8.54
CA SER A 41 8.16 10.67 -9.94
C SER A 41 6.94 10.37 -10.81
N SER A 42 5.91 9.72 -10.26
CA SER A 42 4.74 9.23 -11.00
C SER A 42 5.12 8.42 -12.26
N SER A 43 6.14 7.57 -12.15
CA SER A 43 6.71 6.84 -13.29
C SER A 43 6.91 5.35 -12.98
N PHE A 44 6.89 4.53 -14.03
CA PHE A 44 7.22 3.10 -13.93
C PHE A 44 8.72 2.88 -14.15
N LYS A 45 9.33 2.03 -13.32
CA LYS A 45 10.73 1.65 -13.40
C LYS A 45 10.88 0.14 -13.24
N ILE A 46 12.01 -0.40 -13.68
CA ILE A 46 12.41 -1.77 -13.32
C ILE A 46 12.55 -1.82 -11.79
N ASN A 47 11.97 -2.84 -11.18
CA ASN A 47 12.19 -3.16 -9.78
C ASN A 47 13.58 -3.79 -9.65
N GLN A 48 14.61 -2.94 -9.61
CA GLN A 48 15.98 -3.35 -9.33
C GLN A 48 16.17 -3.60 -7.85
#